data_AF-A0A847BF15-F1
#
_entry.id   AF-A0A847BF15-F1
#
_cell.length_a   1.000
_cell.length_b   1.000
_cell.length_c   1.000
_cell.angle_alpha   90.00
_cell.angle_beta   90.00
_cell.angle_gamma   90.00
#
_symmetry.space_group_name_H-M   'P 1'
#
loop_
_entity.id
_entity.type
_entity.pdbx_description
1 polymer ?
#
loop_
_entity_poly.entity_id
_entity_poly.type
_entity_poly.pdbx_seq_one_letter_code
_entity_poly.pdbx_strand_id
1 'polypeptide(L)'
;MNIARYVDDPAVRRTLREHDGLGTEATRAGIIETLIERGYLTRQNKALRATRLGNGLIASLPQAVSRPERTALWEQRLGAIAEQDDDPQPFLAALVEDLRTLLHSADAEQLRQAMAAAKGEAVKPATPRRSARKRRGSSTGTQRRTARKPRQKA
;
A
#
# COMPACT_ATOMS: atom_id res chain seq x y z
N MET A 1 14.32 -0.07 3.30
CA MET A 1 14.14 1.30 2.73
C MET A 1 14.70 2.30 3.74
N ASN A 2 15.65 3.18 3.41
CA ASN A 2 16.18 4.11 4.42
C ASN A 2 15.16 5.20 4.78
N ILE A 3 14.44 4.99 5.89
CA ILE A 3 13.51 5.95 6.51
C ILE A 3 14.24 6.88 7.52
N ALA A 4 15.36 6.41 8.12
CA ALA A 4 16.19 7.13 9.10
C ALA A 4 16.99 8.35 8.55
N ARG A 5 16.49 8.95 7.46
CA ARG A 5 16.87 10.25 6.88
C ARG A 5 15.72 11.26 6.87
N TYR A 6 14.52 10.84 7.27
CA TYR A 6 13.30 11.67 7.40
C TYR A 6 12.89 11.83 8.87
N VAL A 7 13.84 11.59 9.78
CA VAL A 7 13.73 11.72 11.22
C VAL A 7 14.93 12.52 11.68
N ASP A 8 14.72 13.45 12.59
CA ASP A 8 15.73 14.38 13.10
C ASP A 8 16.51 13.75 14.27
N ASP A 9 15.80 13.10 15.20
CA ASP A 9 16.31 12.51 16.44
C ASP A 9 17.33 11.37 16.19
N PRO A 10 18.58 11.46 16.68
CA PRO A 10 19.61 10.44 16.48
C PRO A 10 19.29 9.05 17.05
N ALA A 11 18.59 8.96 18.19
CA ALA A 11 18.21 7.70 18.81
C ALA A 11 17.09 7.02 18.00
N VAL A 12 16.06 7.76 17.63
CA VAL A 12 14.95 7.23 16.81
C VAL A 12 15.45 6.80 15.41
N ARG A 13 16.44 7.51 14.85
CA ARG A 13 17.15 7.11 13.62
C ARG A 13 17.99 5.84 13.77
N ARG A 14 18.41 5.47 14.98
CA ARG A 14 19.14 4.24 15.28
C ARG A 14 18.15 3.06 15.32
N THR A 15 17.08 3.18 16.10
CA THR A 15 15.95 2.25 16.16
C THR A 15 15.42 1.91 14.76
N LEU A 16 15.18 2.92 13.91
CA LEU A 16 14.72 2.77 12.51
C LEU A 16 15.75 2.15 11.54
N ARG A 17 16.94 1.76 12.01
CA ARG A 17 17.92 0.96 11.26
C ARG A 17 18.02 -0.46 11.81
N GLU A 18 17.95 -0.59 13.13
CA GLU A 18 17.98 -1.88 13.83
C GLU A 18 16.71 -2.69 13.52
N HIS A 19 15.53 -2.06 13.50
CA HIS A 19 14.26 -2.68 13.08
C HIS A 19 13.99 -2.58 11.56
N ASP A 20 15.04 -2.52 10.73
CA ASP A 20 15.00 -2.52 9.23
C ASP A 20 14.30 -1.28 8.57
N GLY A 21 13.44 -0.55 9.29
CA GLY A 21 12.79 0.68 8.84
C GLY A 21 11.34 0.79 9.30
N LEU A 22 10.43 0.99 8.36
CA LEU A 22 8.98 0.85 8.59
C LEU A 22 8.53 -0.48 7.98
N GLY A 23 8.11 -1.41 8.83
CA GLY A 23 7.68 -2.76 8.46
C GLY A 23 8.80 -3.63 7.88
N THR A 24 8.60 -4.95 7.93
CA THR A 24 9.52 -5.96 7.38
C THR A 24 9.60 -5.92 5.86
N GLU A 25 10.71 -6.38 5.27
CA GLU A 25 10.87 -6.40 3.81
C GLU A 25 9.68 -7.07 3.07
N ALA A 26 9.22 -8.20 3.58
CA ALA A 26 8.10 -8.98 3.01
C ALA A 26 6.78 -8.21 2.91
N THR A 27 6.53 -7.22 3.78
CA THR A 27 5.25 -6.48 3.82
C THR A 27 5.26 -5.20 2.98
N ARG A 28 6.43 -4.61 2.72
CA ARG A 28 6.59 -3.29 2.05
C ARG A 28 5.91 -3.23 0.68
N ALA A 29 6.02 -4.28 -0.14
CA ALA A 29 5.38 -4.33 -1.45
C ALA A 29 3.85 -4.33 -1.35
N GLY A 30 3.28 -5.17 -0.47
CA GLY A 30 1.83 -5.25 -0.24
C GLY A 30 1.22 -3.96 0.31
N ILE A 31 1.95 -3.25 1.20
CA ILE A 31 1.57 -1.93 1.70
C ILE A 31 1.51 -0.92 0.54
N ILE A 32 2.51 -0.90 -0.36
CA ILE A 32 2.53 0.01 -1.52
C ILE A 32 1.36 -0.27 -2.46
N GLU A 33 1.04 -1.53 -2.78
CA GLU A 33 -0.14 -1.84 -3.59
C GLU A 33 -1.43 -1.42 -2.88
N THR A 34 -1.57 -1.69 -1.57
CA THR A 34 -2.75 -1.29 -0.78
C THR A 34 -3.00 0.22 -0.83
N LEU A 35 -1.94 1.04 -0.77
CA LEU A 35 -2.04 2.50 -0.88
C LEU A 35 -2.45 2.98 -2.28
N ILE A 36 -2.17 2.19 -3.33
CA ILE A 36 -2.56 2.48 -4.71
C ILE A 36 -4.00 2.02 -4.97
N GLU A 37 -4.39 0.83 -4.48
CA GLU A 37 -5.75 0.30 -4.57
C GLU A 37 -6.77 1.17 -3.81
N ARG A 38 -6.38 1.71 -2.64
CA ARG A 38 -7.17 2.72 -1.90
C ARG A 38 -7.12 4.12 -2.51
N GLY A 39 -6.38 4.32 -3.60
CA GLY A 39 -6.31 5.60 -4.31
C GLY A 39 -5.56 6.72 -3.59
N TYR A 40 -4.74 6.42 -2.58
CA TYR A 40 -3.87 7.41 -1.90
C TYR A 40 -2.59 7.70 -2.70
N LEU A 41 -2.08 6.69 -3.41
CA LEU A 41 -0.95 6.79 -4.33
C LEU A 41 -1.38 6.50 -5.77
N THR A 42 -0.64 7.04 -6.73
CA THR A 42 -0.77 6.68 -8.14
C THR A 42 0.59 6.51 -8.80
N ARG A 43 0.64 5.68 -9.85
CA ARG A 43 1.84 5.41 -10.64
C ARG A 43 1.91 6.35 -11.83
N GLN A 44 2.95 7.17 -11.89
CA GLN A 44 3.26 8.01 -13.05
C GLN A 44 4.66 7.68 -13.58
N ASN A 45 4.71 7.14 -14.80
CA ASN A 45 5.93 6.65 -15.42
C ASN A 45 6.64 5.63 -14.50
N LYS A 46 7.83 5.95 -13.98
CA LYS A 46 8.58 5.12 -13.01
C LYS A 46 8.49 5.62 -11.56
N ALA A 47 7.63 6.59 -11.27
CA ALA A 47 7.48 7.21 -9.95
C ALA A 47 6.11 6.93 -9.31
N LEU A 48 6.10 6.87 -7.99
CA LEU A 48 4.87 6.99 -7.18
C LEU A 48 4.63 8.47 -6.87
N ARG A 49 3.36 8.89 -6.91
CA ARG A 49 2.94 10.23 -6.49
C ARG A 49 1.73 10.13 -5.57
N ALA A 50 1.65 11.04 -4.59
CA ALA A 50 0.46 11.22 -3.78
C ALA A 50 -0.69 11.79 -4.63
N THR A 51 -1.88 11.25 -4.44
CA THR A 51 -3.10 11.74 -5.08
C THR A 51 -3.69 12.90 -4.28
N ARG A 52 -4.73 13.56 -4.82
CA ARG A 52 -5.49 14.53 -4.03
C ARG A 52 -6.06 13.91 -2.73
N LEU A 53 -6.53 12.67 -2.79
CA LEU A 53 -7.04 11.95 -1.61
C LEU A 53 -5.93 11.64 -0.60
N GLY A 54 -4.75 11.18 -1.06
CA GLY A 54 -3.61 10.89 -0.19
C GLY A 54 -3.10 12.12 0.55
N ASN A 55 -2.92 13.24 -0.15
CA ASN A 55 -2.48 14.50 0.46
C ASN A 55 -3.55 15.12 1.39
N GLY A 56 -4.83 15.05 1.02
CA GLY A 56 -5.93 15.51 1.88
C GLY A 56 -6.02 14.71 3.19
N LEU A 57 -5.86 13.39 3.12
CA LEU A 57 -5.79 12.53 4.29
C LEU A 57 -4.59 12.92 5.19
N ILE A 58 -3.37 13.00 4.66
CA ILE A 58 -2.19 13.37 5.46
C ILE A 58 -2.34 14.78 6.08
N ALA A 59 -2.95 15.74 5.38
CA ALA A 59 -3.19 17.08 5.92
C ALA A 59 -4.31 17.14 6.98
N SER A 60 -5.21 16.14 7.03
CA SER A 60 -6.25 16.03 8.06
C SER A 60 -5.77 15.36 9.35
N LEU A 61 -4.65 14.65 9.29
CA LEU A 61 -4.16 13.81 10.38
C LEU A 61 -3.22 14.59 11.32
N PRO A 62 -3.30 14.39 12.65
CA PRO A 62 -2.31 14.93 13.59
C PRO A 62 -0.88 14.48 13.24
N GLN A 63 0.13 15.34 13.44
CA GLN A 63 1.51 14.99 13.07
C GLN A 63 2.01 13.68 13.71
N ALA A 64 1.55 13.36 14.93
CA ALA A 64 1.92 12.14 15.66
C ALA A 64 1.55 10.82 14.94
N VAL A 65 0.48 10.80 14.12
CA VAL A 65 0.10 9.61 13.33
C VAL A 65 0.74 9.60 11.93
N SER A 66 1.17 10.76 11.42
CA SER A 66 1.80 10.89 10.10
C SER A 66 3.34 10.82 10.10
N ARG A 67 3.96 10.85 11.28
CA ARG A 67 5.43 10.82 11.46
C ARG A 67 5.96 9.41 11.80
N PRO A 68 7.07 8.95 11.19
CA PRO A 68 7.62 7.60 11.40
C PRO A 68 8.17 7.35 12.81
N GLU A 69 8.46 8.41 13.57
CA GLU A 69 9.03 8.34 14.91
C GLU A 69 8.16 7.54 15.90
N ARG A 70 6.82 7.64 15.80
CA ARG A 70 5.92 6.90 16.69
C ARG A 70 5.95 5.39 16.43
N THR A 71 6.08 4.98 15.15
CA THR A 71 6.27 3.57 14.80
C THR A 71 7.60 3.04 15.34
N ALA A 72 8.68 3.82 15.23
CA ALA A 72 9.98 3.45 15.78
C ALA A 72 9.92 3.16 17.29
N LEU A 73 9.26 4.04 18.05
CA LEU A 73 9.07 3.86 19.49
C LEU A 73 8.27 2.59 19.82
N TRP A 74 7.28 2.23 18.99
CA TRP A 74 6.53 0.99 19.16
C TRP A 74 7.39 -0.24 18.84
N GLU A 75 8.13 -0.26 17.74
CA GLU A 75 9.04 -1.38 17.39
C GLU A 75 10.11 -1.61 18.49
N GLN A 76 10.65 -0.53 19.08
CA GLN A 76 11.59 -0.61 20.20
C GLN A 76 10.96 -1.26 21.45
N ARG A 77 9.74 -0.84 21.85
CA ARG A 77 9.05 -1.43 23.00
C ARG A 77 8.62 -2.87 22.73
N LEU A 78 8.18 -3.20 21.51
CA LEU A 78 7.87 -4.56 21.10
C LEU A 78 9.12 -5.46 21.10
N GLY A 79 10.29 -4.93 20.77
CA GLY A 79 11.58 -5.58 20.94
C GLY A 79 11.86 -5.91 22.41
N ALA A 80 11.83 -4.90 23.29
CA ALA A 80 12.05 -5.09 24.73
C ALA A 80 11.04 -6.08 25.36
N ILE A 81 9.77 -6.04 24.97
CA ILE A 81 8.74 -7.01 25.40
C ILE A 81 9.09 -8.45 24.94
N ALA A 82 9.62 -8.61 23.72
CA ALA A 82 10.05 -9.91 23.21
C ALA A 82 11.32 -10.44 23.91
N GLU A 83 12.19 -9.53 24.36
CA GLU A 83 13.40 -9.81 25.14
C GLU A 83 13.14 -9.95 26.66
N GLN A 84 11.92 -9.66 27.11
CA GLN A 84 11.43 -9.67 28.51
C GLN A 84 11.91 -8.49 29.39
N ASP A 85 12.44 -7.43 28.76
CA ASP A 85 12.93 -6.21 29.41
C ASP A 85 11.87 -5.07 29.53
N ASP A 86 10.66 -5.26 28.99
CA ASP A 86 9.51 -4.35 29.17
C ASP A 86 8.19 -5.15 29.31
N ASP A 87 7.21 -4.59 30.04
CA ASP A 87 5.95 -5.28 30.36
C ASP A 87 4.87 -4.94 29.31
N PRO A 88 4.21 -5.94 28.69
CA PRO A 88 3.16 -5.71 27.72
C PRO A 88 1.92 -4.99 28.29
N GLN A 89 1.64 -5.05 29.59
CA GLN A 89 0.46 -4.39 30.19
C GLN A 89 0.60 -2.86 30.20
N PRO A 90 1.68 -2.24 30.72
CA PRO A 90 1.96 -0.81 30.52
C PRO A 90 2.02 -0.37 29.06
N PHE A 91 2.52 -1.22 28.15
CA PHE A 91 2.51 -0.91 26.71
C PHE A 91 1.09 -0.82 26.14
N LEU A 92 0.25 -1.83 26.39
CA LEU A 92 -1.14 -1.86 25.92
C LEU A 92 -1.97 -0.72 26.55
N ALA A 93 -1.78 -0.43 27.84
CA ALA A 93 -2.44 0.69 28.51
C ALA A 93 -2.09 2.04 27.87
N ALA A 94 -0.81 2.29 27.61
CA ALA A 94 -0.36 3.52 26.94
C ALA A 94 -0.88 3.62 25.49
N LEU A 95 -0.92 2.50 24.75
CA LEU A 95 -1.45 2.46 23.38
C LEU A 95 -2.95 2.78 23.32
N VAL A 96 -3.73 2.28 24.30
CA VAL A 96 -5.17 2.61 24.42
C VAL A 96 -5.39 4.09 24.75
N GLU A 97 -4.50 4.72 25.55
CA GLU A 97 -4.63 6.14 25.88
C GLU A 97 -4.18 7.08 24.74
N ASP A 98 -3.15 6.71 23.97
CA ASP A 98 -2.81 7.38 22.70
C ASP A 98 -3.98 7.28 21.71
N LEU A 99 -4.60 6.10 21.57
CA LEU A 99 -5.78 5.91 20.72
C LEU A 99 -6.97 6.78 21.18
N ARG A 100 -7.25 6.88 22.49
CA ARG A 100 -8.27 7.79 23.04
C ARG A 100 -7.95 9.24 22.71
N THR A 101 -6.71 9.67 22.94
CA THR A 101 -6.24 11.03 22.64
C THR A 101 -6.45 11.37 21.16
N LEU A 102 -6.09 10.45 20.26
CA LEU A 102 -6.26 10.61 18.82
C LEU A 102 -7.73 10.69 18.40
N LEU A 103 -8.61 9.88 19.00
CA LEU A 103 -10.05 9.95 18.75
C LEU A 103 -10.68 11.27 19.22
N HIS A 104 -10.23 11.85 20.33
CA HIS A 104 -10.66 13.20 20.75
C HIS A 104 -10.11 14.30 19.84
N SER A 105 -8.96 14.10 19.20
CA SER A 105 -8.38 15.03 18.22
C SER A 105 -8.96 14.92 16.80
N ALA A 106 -9.88 13.98 16.55
CA ALA A 106 -10.37 13.66 15.21
C ALA A 106 -11.48 14.63 14.75
N ASP A 107 -11.10 15.78 14.20
CA ASP A 107 -12.04 16.76 13.66
C ASP A 107 -12.46 16.45 12.21
N ALA A 108 -13.77 16.27 12.02
CA ALA A 108 -14.40 16.05 10.72
C ALA A 108 -14.41 17.30 9.82
N GLU A 109 -14.42 18.51 10.39
CA GLU A 109 -14.35 19.75 9.63
C GLU A 109 -12.91 20.06 9.21
N GLN A 110 -11.89 19.82 10.06
CA GLN A 110 -10.49 19.78 9.62
C GLN A 110 -10.28 18.79 8.46
N LEU A 111 -10.85 17.57 8.53
CA LEU A 111 -10.81 16.61 7.42
C LEU A 111 -11.45 17.17 6.15
N ARG A 112 -12.62 17.80 6.27
CA ARG A 112 -13.33 18.42 5.14
C ARG A 112 -12.52 19.56 4.50
N GLN A 113 -11.93 20.42 5.31
CA GLN A 113 -11.09 21.53 4.87
C GLN A 113 -9.79 21.04 4.21
N ALA A 114 -9.12 20.06 4.82
CA ALA A 114 -7.95 19.41 4.25
C ALA A 114 -8.26 18.78 2.88
N MET A 115 -9.39 18.07 2.75
CA MET A 115 -9.86 17.49 1.49
C MET A 115 -10.25 18.54 0.43
N ALA A 116 -10.83 19.67 0.86
CA ALA A 116 -11.12 20.80 -0.04
C ALA A 116 -9.83 21.46 -0.56
N ALA A 117 -8.90 21.79 0.33
CA ALA A 117 -7.62 22.42 0.00
C ALA A 117 -6.61 21.48 -0.66
N ALA A 118 -6.82 20.16 -0.59
CA ALA A 118 -5.90 19.15 -1.08
C ALA A 118 -5.48 19.36 -2.53
N LYS A 119 -4.17 19.38 -2.76
CA LYS A 119 -3.52 19.34 -4.07
C LYS A 119 -2.91 17.95 -4.25
N GLY A 120 -2.86 17.43 -5.47
CA GLY A 120 -2.25 16.13 -5.76
C GLY A 120 -2.73 15.58 -7.08
N GLU A 121 -2.16 14.45 -7.48
CA GLU A 121 -2.47 13.85 -8.79
C GLU A 121 -3.91 13.34 -8.85
N ALA A 122 -4.51 13.44 -10.04
CA ALA A 122 -5.74 12.75 -10.35
C ALA A 122 -5.48 11.24 -10.44
N VAL A 123 -6.30 10.43 -9.78
CA VAL A 123 -6.31 8.98 -9.98
C VAL A 123 -6.78 8.71 -11.40
N LYS A 124 -5.87 8.26 -12.28
CA LYS A 124 -6.27 7.72 -13.58
C LYS A 124 -7.19 6.52 -13.31
N PRO A 125 -8.44 6.51 -13.81
CA PRO A 125 -9.35 5.40 -13.55
C PRO A 125 -8.73 4.11 -14.08
N ALA A 126 -8.63 3.10 -13.22
CA ALA A 126 -8.11 1.80 -13.61
C ALA A 126 -9.00 1.23 -14.73
N THR A 127 -8.46 1.15 -15.95
CA THR A 127 -9.18 0.53 -17.06
C THR A 127 -9.49 -0.91 -16.66
N PRO A 128 -10.77 -1.34 -16.70
CA PRO A 128 -11.14 -2.65 -16.19
C PRO A 128 -10.38 -3.71 -16.98
N ARG A 129 -9.61 -4.55 -16.27
CA ARG A 129 -8.79 -5.62 -16.86
C ARG A 129 -9.74 -6.60 -17.55
N ARG A 130 -10.04 -6.37 -18.84
CA ARG A 130 -10.86 -7.25 -19.67
C ARG A 130 -10.23 -8.63 -19.62
N SER A 131 -10.86 -9.54 -18.88
CA SER A 131 -10.39 -10.90 -18.77
C SER A 131 -10.34 -11.49 -20.18
N ALA A 132 -9.15 -11.91 -20.61
CA ALA A 132 -8.94 -12.46 -21.93
C ALA A 132 -9.65 -13.81 -22.01
N ARG A 133 -10.95 -13.79 -22.35
CA ARG A 133 -11.83 -14.95 -22.46
C ARG A 133 -11.27 -15.88 -23.52
N LYS A 134 -10.41 -16.80 -23.09
CA LYS A 134 -9.66 -17.76 -23.89
C LYS A 134 -10.66 -18.61 -24.69
N ARG A 135 -10.94 -18.21 -25.92
CA ARG A 135 -11.82 -18.95 -26.85
C ARG A 135 -11.13 -20.28 -27.15
N ARG A 136 -11.49 -21.33 -26.42
CA ARG A 136 -11.22 -22.72 -26.82
C ARG A 136 -11.82 -22.89 -28.21
N GLY A 137 -10.97 -22.95 -29.23
CA GLY A 137 -11.39 -23.30 -30.58
C GLY A 137 -11.82 -24.76 -30.59
N SER A 138 -13.09 -25.02 -30.86
CA SER A 138 -13.57 -26.37 -31.14
C SER A 138 -13.04 -26.82 -32.50
N SER A 139 -12.20 -27.86 -32.52
CA SER A 139 -11.62 -28.42 -33.73
C SER A 139 -12.64 -29.25 -34.51
N THR A 140 -13.53 -28.59 -35.25
CA THR A 140 -14.48 -29.26 -36.15
C THR A 140 -13.71 -29.86 -37.35
N GLY A 141 -13.52 -31.18 -37.35
CA GLY A 141 -12.74 -31.87 -38.37
C GLY A 141 -13.46 -31.97 -39.72
N THR A 142 -13.08 -31.13 -40.68
CA THR A 142 -13.60 -31.19 -42.05
C THR A 142 -13.05 -32.43 -42.78
N GLN A 143 -13.87 -33.48 -42.89
CA GLN A 143 -13.55 -34.67 -43.69
C GLN A 143 -13.40 -34.31 -45.17
N ARG A 144 -12.15 -34.29 -45.67
CA ARG A 144 -11.83 -33.95 -47.06
C ARG A 144 -12.07 -35.15 -47.99
N ARG A 145 -13.33 -35.38 -48.38
CA ARG A 145 -13.72 -36.43 -49.34
C ARG A 145 -12.99 -36.24 -50.68
N THR A 146 -12.06 -37.13 -50.99
CA THR A 146 -11.35 -37.14 -52.28
C THR A 146 -12.23 -37.76 -53.38
N ALA A 147 -12.60 -36.96 -54.37
CA ALA A 147 -13.43 -37.42 -55.48
C ALA A 147 -12.60 -38.22 -56.51
N ARG A 148 -13.00 -39.46 -56.79
CA ARG A 148 -12.49 -40.24 -57.93
C ARG A 148 -13.18 -39.81 -59.23
N LYS A 149 -12.40 -39.58 -60.30
CA LYS A 149 -12.81 -39.82 -61.70
C LYS A 149 -11.63 -40.43 -62.50
N PRO A 150 -11.88 -41.07 -63.66
CA PRO A 150 -11.07 -42.23 -64.08
C PRO A 150 -10.29 -42.06 -65.41
N ARG A 151 -9.46 -43.07 -65.74
CA ARG A 151 -9.13 -43.66 -67.06
C ARG A 151 -9.02 -42.73 -68.30
N GLN A 152 -8.06 -42.88 -69.22
CA GLN A 152 -6.78 -43.63 -69.34
C GLN A 152 -6.07 -42.96 -70.58
N LYS A 153 -5.21 -43.50 -71.46
CA LYS A 153 -4.55 -44.78 -71.75
C LYS A 153 -3.19 -44.45 -72.44
N ALA A 154 -2.14 -45.23 -72.18
CA ALA A 154 -0.98 -45.41 -73.06
C ALA A 154 -0.53 -46.88 -72.95
#